data_AF-A0A0Q8EZD1-F1
#
_entry.id   AF-A0A0Q8EZD1-F1
#
_cell.length_a   1.000
_cell.length_b   1.000
_cell.length_c   1.000
_cell.angle_alpha   90.00
_cell.angle_beta   90.00
_cell.angle_gamma   90.00
#
_symmetry.space_group_name_H-M   'P 1'
#
loop_
_entity.id
_entity.type
_entity.pdbx_description
1 polymer ?
#
loop_
_entity_poly.entity_id
_entity_poly.type
_entity_poly.pdbx_seq_one_letter_code
_entity_poly.pdbx_strand_id
1 'polypeptide(L)'
;MLAQDTAPENYGPTAGSGQRQGNQQGNAATPSMEVDGHQIYYDLRNELRIAEWQAQGMKEIAFPLPGRRDLMVCALEIVATRGSGGCRLAQPGDPDLAAIGDARDVVNVMRIYRRGELIWRGPGVYR
;
A
#
# COMPACT_ATOMS: atom_id res chain seq x y z
N MET A 1 39.71 17.40 24.26
CA MET A 1 38.41 17.52 23.57
C MET A 1 37.73 16.18 23.71
N LEU A 2 36.60 16.12 24.44
CA LEU A 2 35.89 14.86 24.70
C LEU A 2 34.98 14.55 23.50
N ALA A 3 34.96 13.30 23.05
CA ALA A 3 33.89 12.80 22.20
C ALA A 3 32.69 12.46 23.11
N GLN A 4 31.54 13.09 22.87
CA GLN A 4 30.29 12.72 23.51
C GLN A 4 29.55 11.75 22.60
N ASP A 5 29.67 10.47 22.94
CA ASP A 5 28.79 9.42 22.44
C ASP A 5 27.39 9.65 23.01
N THR A 6 26.38 9.74 22.13
CA THR A 6 24.96 9.71 22.51
C THR A 6 24.21 8.83 21.52
N ALA A 7 24.27 7.53 21.75
CA ALA A 7 23.41 6.55 21.09
C ALA A 7 21.92 6.80 21.41
N PRO A 8 21.00 6.73 20.42
CA PRO A 8 19.57 6.71 20.71
C PRO A 8 19.14 5.34 21.27
N GLU A 9 18.40 5.37 22.37
CA GLU A 9 17.99 4.17 23.12
C GLU A 9 16.92 3.33 22.40
N ASN A 10 16.90 2.03 22.68
CA ASN A 10 16.08 1.04 21.97
C ASN A 10 14.76 0.71 22.70
N TYR A 11 13.64 0.92 22.00
CA TYR A 11 12.37 0.17 22.07
C TYR A 11 11.71 0.26 20.68
N GLY A 12 10.99 -0.72 20.13
CA GLY A 12 10.66 -2.08 20.57
C GLY A 12 9.17 -2.40 20.28
N PRO A 13 8.76 -3.64 19.90
CA PRO A 13 9.51 -4.89 19.77
C PRO A 13 9.55 -5.49 18.33
N THR A 14 10.34 -6.57 18.18
CA THR A 14 10.55 -7.34 16.93
C THR A 14 9.29 -8.00 16.34
N ALA A 15 9.15 -7.95 15.02
CA ALA A 15 8.35 -8.91 14.24
C ALA A 15 9.05 -9.32 12.93
N GLY A 16 9.36 -10.61 12.78
CA GLY A 16 9.61 -11.27 11.48
C GLY A 16 10.91 -10.96 10.73
N SER A 17 11.97 -11.73 10.99
CA SER A 17 13.19 -11.75 10.17
C SER A 17 12.96 -12.44 8.80
N GLY A 18 12.68 -11.65 7.76
CA GLY A 18 12.62 -12.07 6.35
C GLY A 18 13.81 -11.56 5.55
N GLN A 19 14.82 -12.40 5.32
CA GLN A 19 16.14 -11.99 4.84
C GLN A 19 16.25 -11.92 3.30
N ARG A 20 16.37 -10.70 2.70
CA ARG A 20 17.25 -10.43 1.52
C ARG A 20 17.34 -8.95 1.08
N GLN A 21 18.60 -8.48 1.04
CA GLN A 21 19.23 -7.49 0.14
C GLN A 21 18.51 -6.18 -0.25
N GLY A 22 19.17 -5.05 0.05
CA GLY A 22 19.17 -3.87 -0.82
C GLY A 22 18.69 -2.55 -0.23
N ASN A 23 19.08 -2.17 0.99
CA ASN A 23 18.61 -0.91 1.58
C ASN A 23 19.29 0.31 0.95
N GLN A 24 18.52 1.04 0.15
CA GLN A 24 18.94 2.24 -0.57
C GLN A 24 18.96 3.45 0.37
N GLN A 25 19.88 4.40 0.13
CA GLN A 25 19.94 5.66 0.89
C GLN A 25 18.59 6.39 0.91
N GLY A 26 18.10 6.72 2.11
CA GLY A 26 17.67 8.08 2.46
C GLY A 26 16.54 8.72 1.65
N ASN A 27 15.64 7.95 1.03
CA ASN A 27 14.44 8.49 0.39
C ASN A 27 13.22 8.24 1.30
N ALA A 28 12.34 9.23 1.43
CA ALA A 28 11.09 9.05 2.17
C ALA A 28 10.33 7.84 1.59
N ALA A 29 10.01 6.85 2.44
CA ALA A 29 9.49 5.57 2.00
C ALA A 29 8.24 5.79 1.13
N THR A 30 8.36 5.51 -0.17
CA THR A 30 7.25 5.78 -1.11
C THR A 30 6.08 4.89 -0.73
N PRO A 31 4.85 5.44 -0.54
CA PRO A 31 3.68 4.68 -0.12
C PRO A 31 3.53 3.37 -0.91
N SER A 32 3.48 2.25 -0.18
CA SER A 32 3.36 0.92 -0.79
C SER A 32 2.45 -0.02 0.00
N MET A 33 1.62 -0.77 -0.72
CA MET A 33 0.69 -1.75 -0.15
C MET A 33 0.98 -3.13 -0.70
N GLU A 34 0.90 -4.16 0.14
CA GLU A 34 1.34 -5.51 -0.24
C GLU A 34 0.38 -6.65 0.13
N VAL A 35 0.31 -7.67 -0.74
CA VAL A 35 -0.39 -8.95 -0.49
C VAL A 35 0.10 -10.08 -1.41
N ASP A 36 0.29 -11.29 -0.88
CA ASP A 36 0.77 -12.47 -1.65
C ASP A 36 2.02 -12.19 -2.52
N GLY A 37 2.91 -11.33 -2.00
CA GLY A 37 4.10 -10.86 -2.69
C GLY A 37 3.85 -9.86 -3.84
N HIS A 38 2.62 -9.39 -4.06
CA HIS A 38 2.37 -8.18 -4.85
C HIS A 38 2.70 -6.96 -4.00
N GLN A 39 3.28 -5.92 -4.59
CA GLN A 39 3.54 -4.64 -3.96
C GLN A 39 3.15 -3.51 -4.91
N ILE A 40 2.21 -2.65 -4.50
CA ILE A 40 1.68 -1.54 -5.28
C ILE A 40 2.21 -0.22 -4.74
N TYR A 41 2.89 0.55 -5.60
CA TYR A 41 3.24 1.95 -5.34
C TYR A 41 2.21 2.87 -5.99
N TYR A 42 1.74 3.86 -5.24
CA TYR A 42 0.61 4.72 -5.62
C TYR A 42 0.84 6.19 -5.23
N ASP A 43 0.01 7.07 -5.77
CA ASP A 43 -0.17 8.46 -5.36
C ASP A 43 -1.66 8.79 -5.23
N LEU A 44 -2.04 9.77 -4.42
CA LEU A 44 -3.44 10.18 -4.26
C LEU A 44 -3.86 11.15 -5.35
N ARG A 45 -4.99 10.88 -6.00
CA ARG A 45 -5.57 11.75 -7.03
C ARG A 45 -6.87 12.43 -6.60
N ASN A 46 -7.55 11.94 -5.56
CA ASN A 46 -8.80 12.52 -5.08
C ASN A 46 -8.95 12.35 -3.56
N GLU A 47 -8.28 13.25 -2.83
CA GLU A 47 -8.30 13.30 -1.36
C GLU A 47 -9.69 13.66 -0.80
N LEU A 48 -10.47 14.48 -1.52
CA LEU A 48 -11.84 14.83 -1.13
C LEU A 48 -12.73 13.58 -1.05
N ARG A 49 -12.69 12.71 -2.07
CA ARG A 49 -13.49 11.48 -2.09
C ARG A 49 -13.04 10.45 -1.05
N ILE A 50 -11.77 10.44 -0.65
CA ILE A 50 -11.29 9.64 0.48
C ILE A 50 -11.93 10.14 1.78
N ALA A 51 -11.96 11.45 2.01
CA ALA A 51 -12.62 12.03 3.18
C ALA A 51 -14.14 11.79 3.18
N GLU A 52 -14.81 11.87 2.03
CA GLU A 52 -16.23 11.52 1.88
C GLU A 52 -16.48 10.05 2.26
N TRP A 53 -15.65 9.13 1.79
CA TRP A 53 -15.73 7.71 2.13
C TRP A 53 -15.49 7.44 3.62
N GLN A 54 -14.49 8.08 4.23
CA GLN A 54 -14.28 8.00 5.68
C GLN A 54 -15.49 8.54 6.47
N ALA A 55 -16.09 9.65 6.03
CA ALA A 55 -17.30 10.21 6.63
C ALA A 55 -18.54 9.32 6.46
N GLN A 56 -18.60 8.54 5.38
CA GLN A 56 -19.62 7.50 5.15
C GLN A 56 -19.35 6.20 5.95
N GLY A 57 -18.25 6.12 6.70
CA GLY A 57 -17.88 4.96 7.50
C GLY A 57 -17.21 3.83 6.71
N MET A 58 -16.81 4.07 5.45
CA MET A 58 -16.04 3.12 4.65
C MET A 58 -14.63 2.97 5.25
N LYS A 59 -14.18 1.72 5.39
CA LYS A 59 -12.90 1.38 6.04
C LYS A 59 -11.90 0.69 5.13
N GLU A 60 -12.34 0.24 3.96
CA GLU A 60 -11.55 -0.61 3.06
C GLU A 60 -11.66 -0.13 1.61
N ILE A 61 -10.62 -0.45 0.83
CA ILE A 61 -10.45 -0.03 -0.55
C ILE A 61 -9.77 -1.14 -1.38
N ALA A 62 -10.26 -1.41 -2.58
CA ALA A 62 -9.87 -2.55 -3.42
C ALA A 62 -9.07 -2.13 -4.66
N PHE A 63 -7.99 -2.88 -4.95
CA PHE A 63 -7.08 -2.70 -6.07
C PHE A 63 -7.09 -3.95 -6.97
N PRO A 64 -7.37 -3.83 -8.29
CA PRO A 64 -7.30 -4.97 -9.21
C PRO A 64 -5.85 -5.41 -9.47
N LEU A 65 -5.54 -6.70 -9.28
CA LEU A 65 -4.17 -7.19 -9.49
C LEU A 65 -3.91 -7.61 -10.95
N PRO A 66 -2.90 -7.05 -11.64
CA PRO A 66 -2.60 -7.42 -13.03
C PRO A 66 -2.35 -8.92 -13.19
N GLY A 67 -3.03 -9.54 -14.16
CA GLY A 67 -2.90 -10.98 -14.44
C GLY A 67 -3.64 -11.90 -13.46
N ARG A 68 -4.45 -11.36 -12.54
CA ARG A 68 -5.36 -12.11 -11.67
C ARG A 68 -6.76 -11.50 -11.70
N ARG A 69 -7.73 -12.24 -11.15
CA ARG A 69 -9.10 -11.75 -10.91
C ARG A 69 -9.34 -11.32 -9.47
N ASP A 70 -8.48 -11.77 -8.55
CA ASP A 70 -8.53 -11.39 -7.15
C ASP A 70 -8.16 -9.92 -6.97
N LEU A 71 -8.79 -9.28 -5.99
CA LEU A 71 -8.54 -7.89 -5.62
C LEU A 71 -7.68 -7.85 -4.35
N MET A 72 -6.74 -6.91 -4.30
CA MET A 72 -6.04 -6.55 -3.07
C MET A 72 -6.90 -5.53 -2.31
N VAL A 73 -7.38 -5.89 -1.13
CA VAL A 73 -8.19 -5.01 -0.26
C VAL A 73 -7.34 -4.52 0.89
N CYS A 74 -7.24 -3.20 1.03
CA CYS A 74 -6.44 -2.51 2.04
C CYS A 74 -7.32 -1.64 2.93
N ALA A 75 -6.83 -1.28 4.12
CA ALA A 75 -7.50 -0.27 4.95
C ALA A 75 -7.43 1.10 4.27
N LEU A 76 -8.57 1.81 4.20
CA LEU A 76 -8.68 3.14 3.60
C LEU A 76 -7.77 4.16 4.28
N GLU A 77 -7.53 4.00 5.59
CA GLU A 77 -6.64 4.88 6.36
C GLU A 77 -5.16 4.82 5.91
N ILE A 78 -4.70 3.67 5.40
CA ILE A 78 -3.34 3.55 4.82
C ILE A 78 -3.23 4.47 3.60
N VAL A 79 -4.26 4.46 2.75
CA VAL A 79 -4.33 5.32 1.55
C VAL A 79 -4.46 6.79 1.96
N ALA A 80 -5.37 7.12 2.88
CA ALA A 80 -5.59 8.48 3.37
C ALA A 80 -4.33 9.12 3.97
N THR A 81 -3.53 8.35 4.70
CA THR A 81 -2.28 8.80 5.33
C THR A 81 -1.06 8.77 4.40
N ARG A 82 -1.23 8.37 3.13
CA ARG A 82 -0.12 8.08 2.19
C ARG A 82 0.89 7.10 2.80
N GLY A 83 0.38 6.15 3.58
CA GLY A 83 1.14 5.18 4.34
C GLY A 83 1.49 3.92 3.54
N SER A 84 2.13 2.98 4.25
CA SER A 84 2.41 1.63 3.75
C SER A 84 1.85 0.58 4.70
N GLY A 85 1.44 -0.59 4.18
CA GLY A 85 0.88 -1.65 5.02
C GLY A 85 0.43 -2.88 4.25
N GLY A 86 0.18 -3.96 5.01
CA GLY A 86 -0.33 -5.22 4.50
C GLY A 86 -1.81 -5.15 4.16
N CYS A 87 -2.20 -5.89 3.12
CA CYS A 87 -3.56 -5.98 2.60
C CYS A 87 -4.02 -7.44 2.53
N ARG A 88 -5.32 -7.67 2.33
CA ARG A 88 -5.92 -9.01 2.15
C ARG A 88 -6.28 -9.25 0.69
N LEU A 89 -6.41 -10.51 0.28
CA LEU A 89 -7.05 -10.85 -1.00
C LEU A 89 -8.55 -10.98 -0.79
N ALA A 90 -9.33 -10.51 -1.77
CA ALA A 90 -10.76 -10.75 -1.90
C ALA A 90 -11.05 -11.33 -3.29
N GLN A 91 -11.99 -12.26 -3.37
CA GLN A 91 -12.39 -12.88 -4.64
C GLN A 91 -13.34 -11.95 -5.42
N PRO A 92 -13.32 -11.98 -6.76
CA PRO A 92 -14.27 -11.22 -7.57
C PRO A 92 -15.71 -11.69 -7.32
N GLY A 93 -16.59 -10.77 -6.92
CA GLY A 93 -17.99 -11.10 -6.61
C GLY A 93 -18.27 -11.49 -5.16
N ASP A 94 -17.28 -11.37 -4.27
CA ASP A 94 -17.47 -11.42 -2.82
C ASP A 94 -18.42 -10.29 -2.36
N PRO A 95 -19.46 -10.56 -1.54
CA PRO A 95 -20.46 -9.57 -1.16
C PRO A 95 -19.89 -8.39 -0.37
N ASP A 96 -18.80 -8.56 0.36
CA ASP A 96 -18.13 -7.47 1.09
C ASP A 96 -17.61 -6.38 0.14
N LEU A 97 -17.33 -6.71 -1.13
CA LEU A 97 -16.89 -5.72 -2.14
C LEU A 97 -17.92 -4.62 -2.40
N ALA A 98 -19.21 -4.84 -2.09
CA ALA A 98 -20.23 -3.80 -2.22
C ALA A 98 -20.06 -2.65 -1.20
N ALA A 99 -19.35 -2.89 -0.09
CA ALA A 99 -19.04 -1.89 0.94
C ALA A 99 -17.61 -1.30 0.81
N ILE A 100 -16.86 -1.70 -0.22
CA ILE A 100 -15.43 -1.40 -0.40
C ILE A 100 -15.25 -0.44 -1.59
N GLY A 101 -14.47 0.62 -1.40
CA GLY A 101 -14.21 1.60 -2.46
C GLY A 101 -13.28 1.06 -3.55
N ASP A 102 -13.45 1.47 -4.81
CA ASP A 102 -12.52 1.14 -5.88
C ASP A 102 -11.30 2.08 -5.84
N ALA A 103 -10.10 1.54 -5.67
CA ALA A 103 -8.86 2.31 -5.63
C ALA A 103 -8.69 3.22 -6.87
N ARG A 104 -9.16 2.78 -8.05
CA ARG A 104 -9.04 3.52 -9.31
C ARG A 104 -9.79 4.85 -9.31
N ASP A 105 -10.69 5.08 -8.35
CA ASP A 105 -11.38 6.36 -8.20
C ASP A 105 -10.55 7.43 -7.48
N VAL A 106 -9.65 7.02 -6.57
CA VAL A 106 -9.00 7.94 -5.62
C VAL A 106 -7.47 7.88 -5.60
N VAL A 107 -6.85 6.83 -6.16
CA VAL A 107 -5.40 6.77 -6.37
C VAL A 107 -5.01 6.68 -7.85
N ASN A 108 -3.81 7.15 -8.16
CA ASN A 108 -3.08 6.78 -9.37
C ASN A 108 -2.05 5.72 -9.02
N VAL A 109 -2.16 4.51 -9.57
CA VAL A 109 -1.13 3.48 -9.40
C VAL A 109 0.06 3.81 -10.30
N MET A 110 1.26 3.77 -9.71
CA MET A 110 2.53 4.13 -10.36
C MET A 110 3.28 2.89 -10.85
N ARG A 111 3.41 1.87 -9.99
CA ARG A 111 4.17 0.64 -10.26
C ARG A 111 3.56 -0.52 -9.47
N ILE A 112 3.55 -1.70 -10.07
CA ILE A 112 3.20 -2.94 -9.36
C ILE A 112 4.32 -3.94 -9.54
N TYR A 113 4.81 -4.46 -8.42
CA TYR A 113 5.79 -5.52 -8.37
C TYR A 113 5.11 -6.82 -7.92
N ARG A 114 5.67 -7.96 -8.32
CA ARG A 114 5.33 -9.29 -7.81
C ARG A 114 6.62 -10.03 -7.48
N ARG A 115 6.86 -10.29 -6.19
CA ARG A 115 8.07 -10.92 -5.65
C ARG A 115 9.37 -10.22 -6.11
N GLY A 116 9.32 -8.88 -6.20
CA GLY A 116 10.41 -8.03 -6.66
C GLY A 116 10.47 -7.78 -8.18
N GLU A 117 9.72 -8.52 -9.00
CA GLU A 117 9.65 -8.30 -10.44
C GLU A 117 8.60 -7.22 -10.79
N LEU A 118 8.95 -6.24 -11.62
CA LEU A 118 8.02 -5.20 -12.07
C LEU A 118 7.04 -5.76 -13.12
N ILE A 119 5.78 -5.98 -12.73
CA ILE A 119 4.74 -6.54 -13.62
C ILE A 119 3.87 -5.48 -14.30
N TRP A 120 3.81 -4.26 -13.77
CA TRP A 120 3.03 -3.16 -14.35
C TRP A 120 3.63 -1.79 -14.02
N ARG A 121 3.52 -0.83 -14.95
CA ARG A 121 4.03 0.54 -14.83
C ARG A 121 3.04 1.54 -15.43
N GLY A 122 2.72 2.60 -14.69
CA GLY A 122 1.90 3.72 -15.15
C GLY A 122 2.70 4.79 -15.91
N PRO A 123 2.06 5.87 -16.41
CA PRO A 123 0.64 6.21 -16.27
C PRO A 123 -0.18 5.70 -17.47
N GLY A 124 -0.70 4.47 -17.35
CA GLY A 124 -1.67 3.89 -18.28
C GLY A 124 -2.99 3.60 -17.56
N VAL A 125 -4.03 3.20 -18.29
CA VAL A 125 -5.31 2.82 -17.66
C VAL A 125 -5.10 1.56 -16.83
N TYR A 126 -5.12 1.70 -15.51
CA TYR A 126 -5.06 0.60 -14.57
C TYR A 126 -6.41 -0.13 -14.56
N ARG A 127 -6.41 -1.42 -14.87
CA ARG A 127 -7.61 -2.24 -15.09
C ARG A 127 -7.48 -3.58 -14.40
#